data_AF-G9KZY3-F1
#
_entry.id   AF-G9KZY3-F1
#
_cell.length_a   1.000
_cell.length_b   1.000
_cell.length_c   1.000
_cell.angle_alpha   90.00
_cell.angle_beta   90.00
_cell.angle_gamma   90.00
#
_symmetry.space_group_name_H-M   'P 1'
#
loop_
_entity.id
_entity.type
_entity.pdbx_description
1 polymer ?
#
loop_
_entity_poly.entity_id
_entity_poly.type
_entity_poly.pdbx_seq_one_letter_code
_entity_poly.pdbx_strand_id
1 'polypeptide(L)'
;MKPGSLLPFMVLLALQILKSWAAEDASKENAKHGDCPFTPPVMCFVFEPPQCQSDWQCPKEQKCCREYCGIKCVDPVDPSKPVMVNPGKCPVVTEQCKRPNPRDFCLNDGHCLHGLKCCKGVCGNSCVEPVKDVFLPVQQD
;
A
#
# COMPACT_ATOMS: atom_id res chain seq x y z
N MET A 1 -31.81 -45.35 -22.54
CA MET A 1 -30.97 -44.64 -21.54
C MET A 1 -31.82 -43.52 -20.95
N LYS A 2 -32.16 -43.57 -19.65
CA LYS A 2 -32.98 -42.52 -19.00
C LYS A 2 -32.09 -41.28 -18.77
N PRO A 3 -32.55 -40.06 -19.08
CA PRO A 3 -31.80 -38.87 -18.75
C PRO A 3 -31.73 -38.78 -17.22
N GLY A 4 -30.52 -38.92 -16.67
CA GLY A 4 -30.29 -38.75 -15.24
C GLY A 4 -30.64 -37.32 -14.85
N SER A 5 -31.41 -37.16 -13.77
CA SER A 5 -31.76 -35.85 -13.25
C SER A 5 -30.48 -35.08 -12.89
N LEU A 6 -30.18 -34.00 -13.62
CA LEU A 6 -29.05 -33.10 -13.40
C LEU A 6 -29.33 -32.04 -12.32
N LEU A 7 -30.55 -32.01 -11.79
CA LEU A 7 -31.00 -31.10 -10.74
C LEU A 7 -30.04 -31.01 -9.53
N PRO A 8 -29.52 -32.12 -8.95
CA PRO A 8 -28.61 -32.01 -7.79
C PRO A 8 -27.27 -31.35 -8.14
N PHE A 9 -26.75 -31.57 -9.35
CA PHE A 9 -25.51 -30.93 -9.80
C PHE A 9 -25.69 -29.42 -9.99
N MET A 10 -26.82 -29.00 -10.55
CA MET A 10 -27.14 -27.58 -10.72
C MET A 10 -27.32 -26.86 -9.38
N VAL A 11 -27.92 -27.52 -8.38
CA VAL A 11 -28.07 -26.98 -7.02
C VAL A 11 -26.71 -26.82 -6.33
N LEU A 12 -25.81 -27.79 -6.46
CA LEU A 12 -24.46 -27.71 -5.87
C LEU A 12 -23.62 -26.59 -6.48
N LEU A 13 -23.68 -26.40 -7.81
CA LEU A 13 -22.98 -25.30 -8.47
C LEU A 13 -23.52 -23.93 -8.03
N ALA A 14 -24.84 -23.78 -7.90
CA ALA A 14 -25.46 -22.56 -7.39
C ALA A 14 -25.03 -22.25 -5.94
N LEU A 15 -24.98 -23.25 -5.07
CA LEU A 15 -24.50 -23.12 -3.68
C LEU A 15 -23.04 -22.67 -3.60
N GLN A 16 -22.18 -23.12 -4.51
CA GLN A 16 -20.78 -22.70 -4.55
C GLN A 16 -20.63 -21.26 -5.07
N ILE A 17 -21.43 -20.86 -6.06
CA ILE A 17 -21.45 -19.49 -6.58
C ILE A 17 -21.92 -18.50 -5.49
N LEU A 18 -22.95 -18.86 -4.72
CA LEU A 18 -23.45 -18.05 -3.61
C LEU A 18 -22.40 -17.81 -2.52
N LYS A 19 -21.58 -18.82 -2.21
CA LYS A 19 -20.52 -18.70 -1.19
C LYS A 19 -19.40 -17.75 -1.61
N SER A 20 -19.02 -17.75 -2.88
CA SER A 20 -17.96 -16.89 -3.40
C SER A 20 -18.36 -15.41 -3.37
N TRP A 21 -19.61 -15.09 -3.69
CA TRP A 21 -20.07 -13.70 -3.72
C TRP A 21 -20.15 -13.07 -2.31
N ALA A 22 -20.52 -13.86 -1.29
CA ALA A 22 -20.58 -13.40 0.10
C ALA A 22 -19.21 -13.03 0.70
N ALA A 23 -18.10 -13.56 0.17
CA ALA A 23 -16.76 -13.31 0.69
C ALA A 23 -16.18 -11.95 0.25
N GLU A 24 -16.62 -11.42 -0.90
CA GLU A 24 -16.11 -10.15 -1.45
C GLU A 24 -16.77 -8.92 -0.79
N ASP A 25 -18.03 -9.04 -0.36
CA ASP A 25 -18.78 -7.93 0.23
C ASP A 25 -18.50 -7.68 1.73
N ALA A 26 -18.12 -8.71 2.49
CA ALA A 26 -17.91 -8.60 3.94
C ALA A 26 -16.70 -7.72 4.34
N SER A 27 -15.73 -7.53 3.43
CA SER A 27 -14.57 -6.66 3.65
C SER A 27 -14.92 -5.17 3.55
N LYS A 28 -15.91 -4.82 2.74
CA LYS A 28 -16.16 -3.43 2.34
C LYS A 28 -17.20 -2.72 3.20
N GLU A 29 -18.13 -3.45 3.79
CA GLU A 29 -19.20 -2.88 4.63
C GLU A 29 -18.66 -2.21 5.91
N ASN A 30 -17.39 -2.45 6.22
CA ASN A 30 -16.79 -2.28 7.53
C ASN A 30 -15.56 -1.37 7.57
N ALA A 31 -15.21 -0.75 6.43
CA ALA A 31 -14.02 0.07 6.29
C ALA A 31 -14.32 1.55 6.60
N LYS A 32 -13.56 2.14 7.52
CA LYS A 32 -13.64 3.58 7.79
C LYS A 32 -12.94 4.39 6.70
N HIS A 33 -13.33 5.66 6.56
CA HIS A 33 -12.81 6.56 5.54
C HIS A 33 -11.29 6.82 5.70
N GLY A 34 -10.64 7.11 4.57
CA GLY A 34 -9.21 7.35 4.49
C GLY A 34 -8.39 6.06 4.43
N ASP A 35 -7.08 6.24 4.31
CA ASP A 35 -6.12 5.14 4.14
C ASP A 35 -5.25 4.97 5.38
N CYS A 36 -4.68 3.77 5.55
CA CYS A 36 -3.65 3.56 6.55
C CYS A 36 -2.39 4.37 6.19
N PRO A 37 -1.75 5.04 7.17
CA PRO A 37 -0.49 5.71 6.93
C PRO A 37 0.55 4.70 6.43
N PHE A 38 1.41 5.15 5.50
CA PHE A 38 2.52 4.32 5.07
C PHE A 38 3.51 4.12 6.21
N THR A 39 3.81 2.86 6.49
CA THR A 39 4.86 2.49 7.44
C THR A 39 6.01 1.82 6.69
N PRO A 40 7.23 2.35 6.74
CA PRO A 40 8.35 1.74 6.06
C PRO A 40 8.70 0.38 6.70
N PRO A 41 9.22 -0.57 5.91
CA PRO A 41 9.61 -1.88 6.43
C PRO A 41 10.72 -1.74 7.49
N VAL A 42 10.49 -2.33 8.66
CA VAL A 42 11.49 -2.46 9.73
C VAL A 42 11.71 -3.91 10.12
N MET A 43 12.84 -4.17 10.76
CA MET A 43 13.09 -5.45 11.42
C MET A 43 12.55 -5.38 12.85
N CYS A 44 11.63 -6.29 13.18
CA CYS A 44 11.08 -6.42 14.51
C CYS A 44 11.69 -7.63 15.20
N PHE A 45 12.32 -7.42 16.35
CA PHE A 45 12.78 -8.52 17.20
C PHE A 45 11.62 -9.14 17.98
N VAL A 46 10.61 -8.32 18.31
CA VAL A 46 9.39 -8.73 19.01
C VAL A 46 8.21 -8.01 18.36
N PHE A 47 7.12 -8.74 18.12
CA PHE A 47 5.85 -8.17 17.68
C PHE A 47 4.95 -7.90 18.88
N GLU A 48 4.34 -6.72 18.89
CA GLU A 48 3.34 -6.36 19.88
C GLU A 48 2.03 -7.11 19.61
N PRO A 49 1.26 -7.49 20.66
CA PRO A 49 -0.08 -8.02 20.48
C PRO A 49 -0.96 -7.04 19.69
N PRO A 50 -1.78 -7.53 18.73
CA PRO A 50 -2.63 -6.67 17.92
C PRO A 50 -3.70 -5.98 18.78
N GLN A 51 -3.89 -4.68 18.57
CA GLN A 51 -4.92 -3.90 19.28
C GLN A 51 -6.32 -4.06 18.66
N CYS A 52 -6.37 -4.42 17.39
CA CYS A 52 -7.58 -4.53 16.59
C CYS A 52 -7.40 -5.59 15.50
N GLN A 53 -8.51 -6.06 14.93
CA GLN A 53 -8.56 -6.92 13.74
C GLN A 53 -9.29 -6.23 12.58
N SER A 54 -10.16 -5.27 12.87
CA SER A 54 -10.85 -4.43 11.88
C SER A 54 -11.04 -3.00 12.38
N ASP A 55 -11.33 -2.07 11.47
CA ASP A 55 -11.54 -0.65 11.75
C ASP A 55 -12.60 -0.40 12.82
N TRP A 56 -13.65 -1.22 12.92
CA TRP A 56 -14.72 -1.04 13.93
C TRP A 56 -14.29 -1.15 15.37
N GLN A 57 -13.23 -1.93 15.64
CA GLN A 57 -12.70 -2.05 16.99
C GLN A 57 -11.94 -0.81 17.42
N CYS A 58 -11.55 0.03 16.47
CA CYS A 58 -10.84 1.27 16.73
C CYS A 58 -11.80 2.39 17.11
N PRO A 59 -11.41 3.29 18.04
CA PRO A 59 -12.26 4.40 18.45
C PRO A 59 -12.40 5.44 17.32
N LYS A 60 -13.53 6.16 17.29
CA LYS A 60 -13.79 7.26 16.34
C LYS A 60 -13.57 6.83 14.88
N GLU A 61 -12.89 7.66 14.08
CA GLU A 61 -12.55 7.40 12.68
C GLU A 61 -11.22 6.65 12.50
N GLN A 62 -10.60 6.14 13.57
CA GLN A 62 -9.32 5.44 13.47
C GLN A 62 -9.45 4.12 12.73
N LYS A 63 -8.45 3.81 11.92
CA LYS A 63 -8.35 2.56 11.15
C LYS A 63 -7.45 1.56 11.85
N CYS A 64 -7.72 0.28 11.63
CA CYS A 64 -6.89 -0.82 12.11
C CYS A 64 -5.78 -1.10 11.10
N CYS A 65 -4.58 -0.59 11.39
CA CYS A 65 -3.48 -0.55 10.44
C CYS A 65 -2.27 -1.36 10.91
N ARG A 66 -1.50 -1.86 9.94
CA ARG A 66 -0.18 -2.42 10.19
C ARG A 66 0.80 -1.28 10.45
N GLU A 67 1.35 -1.27 11.64
CA GLU A 67 2.43 -0.40 12.06
C GLU A 67 3.76 -1.17 12.06
N TYR A 68 4.82 -0.52 12.53
CA TYR A 68 6.20 -1.04 12.49
C TYR A 68 6.30 -2.49 12.98
N CYS A 69 5.88 -2.73 14.22
CA CYS A 69 5.99 -4.02 14.90
C CYS A 69 4.67 -4.47 15.53
N GLY A 70 3.53 -4.09 14.94
CA GLY A 70 2.22 -4.45 15.47
C GLY A 70 1.06 -4.02 14.58
N ILE A 71 -0.15 -4.33 15.03
CA ILE A 71 -1.39 -3.86 14.40
C ILE A 71 -2.07 -2.93 15.41
N LYS A 72 -2.32 -1.69 15.01
CA LYS A 72 -2.77 -0.61 15.91
C LYS A 72 -3.91 0.18 15.31
N CYS A 73 -4.67 0.83 16.18
CA CYS A 73 -5.62 1.86 15.79
C CYS A 73 -4.88 3.18 15.57
N VAL A 74 -4.93 3.70 14.35
CA VAL A 74 -4.24 4.93 13.96
C VAL A 74 -5.16 5.87 13.21
N ASP A 75 -4.86 7.16 13.27
CA ASP A 75 -5.60 8.16 12.51
C ASP A 75 -5.32 7.96 11.01
N PRO A 76 -6.36 7.91 10.16
CA PRO A 76 -6.19 7.69 8.73
C PRO A 76 -5.54 8.89 8.05
N VAL A 77 -4.86 8.62 6.94
CA VAL A 77 -4.44 9.66 5.99
C VAL A 77 -5.52 9.89 4.95
N ASP A 78 -5.68 11.15 4.55
CA ASP A 78 -6.63 11.54 3.51
C ASP A 78 -5.95 11.38 2.13
N PRO A 79 -6.39 10.42 1.29
CA PRO A 79 -5.76 10.17 -0.02
C PRO A 79 -6.01 11.29 -1.03
N SER A 80 -6.93 12.22 -0.76
CA SER A 80 -7.19 13.37 -1.62
C SER A 80 -6.21 14.53 -1.40
N LYS A 81 -5.42 14.50 -0.31
CA LYS A 81 -4.45 15.54 -0.03
C LYS A 81 -3.30 15.53 -1.04
N PRO A 82 -2.83 16.72 -1.47
CA PRO A 82 -1.70 16.80 -2.38
C PRO A 82 -0.47 16.18 -1.74
N VAL A 83 0.21 15.34 -2.50
CA VAL A 83 1.46 14.71 -2.11
C VAL A 83 2.57 15.76 -2.13
N MET A 84 3.37 15.80 -1.07
CA MET A 84 4.54 16.68 -0.99
C MET A 84 5.54 16.30 -2.09
N VAL A 85 6.08 17.30 -2.79
CA VAL A 85 7.11 17.14 -3.82
C VAL A 85 8.29 18.02 -3.46
N ASN A 86 9.44 17.40 -3.18
CA ASN A 86 10.68 18.09 -2.87
C ASN A 86 11.38 18.55 -4.16
N PRO A 87 12.07 19.72 -4.15
CA PRO A 87 12.78 20.24 -5.33
C PRO A 87 13.86 19.30 -5.88
N GLY A 88 14.19 19.47 -7.17
CA GLY A 88 15.20 18.67 -7.88
C GLY A 88 14.65 17.36 -8.45
N LYS A 89 15.55 16.53 -8.99
CA LYS A 89 15.19 15.28 -9.70
C LYS A 89 15.77 14.05 -9.00
N CYS A 90 15.17 12.91 -9.29
CA CYS A 90 15.74 11.62 -8.90
C CYS A 90 16.99 11.31 -9.74
N PRO A 91 18.05 10.74 -9.13
CA PRO A 91 19.18 10.23 -9.89
C PRO A 91 18.76 9.11 -10.84
N VAL A 92 19.44 8.99 -11.99
CA VAL A 92 19.18 7.95 -12.97
C VAL A 92 19.68 6.60 -12.46
N VAL A 93 18.83 5.59 -12.53
CA VAL A 93 19.17 4.21 -12.14
C VAL A 93 19.04 3.32 -13.37
N THR A 94 20.14 2.68 -13.76
CA THR A 94 20.20 1.78 -14.94
C THR A 94 19.99 0.31 -14.60
N GLU A 95 20.26 -0.07 -13.36
CA GLU A 95 20.17 -1.46 -12.89
C GLU A 95 18.90 -1.73 -12.10
N GLN A 96 18.35 -2.94 -12.21
CA GLN A 96 17.20 -3.38 -11.43
C GLN A 96 17.45 -4.77 -10.84
N CYS A 97 17.10 -4.94 -9.57
CA CYS A 97 17.15 -6.24 -8.91
C CYS A 97 16.09 -7.19 -9.51
N LYS A 98 16.35 -8.50 -9.48
CA LYS A 98 15.41 -9.53 -9.96
C LYS A 98 14.33 -9.91 -8.94
N ARG A 99 14.07 -9.06 -7.93
CA ARG A 99 13.09 -9.36 -6.88
C ARG A 99 11.68 -9.02 -7.41
N PRO A 100 10.73 -9.96 -7.42
CA PRO A 100 9.39 -9.74 -7.99
C PRO A 100 8.50 -8.76 -7.21
N ASN A 101 8.89 -8.36 -5.99
CA ASN A 101 8.26 -7.27 -5.25
C ASN A 101 9.31 -6.58 -4.37
N PRO A 102 10.03 -5.57 -4.90
CA PRO A 102 10.99 -4.82 -4.11
C PRO A 102 10.32 -4.12 -2.92
N ARG A 103 11.09 -3.95 -1.84
CA ARG A 103 10.59 -3.30 -0.64
C ARG A 103 10.82 -1.81 -0.78
N ASP A 104 9.75 -1.04 -0.69
CA ASP A 104 9.81 0.41 -0.71
C ASP A 104 9.95 0.94 0.71
N PHE A 105 10.91 1.84 0.91
CA PHE A 105 11.13 2.56 2.18
C PHE A 105 10.44 3.93 2.20
N CYS A 106 9.88 4.35 1.06
CA CYS A 106 9.07 5.55 0.90
C CYS A 106 8.10 5.33 -0.28
N LEU A 107 7.00 6.09 -0.32
CA LEU A 107 6.08 6.13 -1.47
C LEU A 107 6.01 7.51 -2.11
N ASN A 108 6.41 8.54 -1.36
CA ASN A 108 6.47 9.92 -1.81
C ASN A 108 7.50 10.70 -0.99
N ASP A 109 7.83 11.91 -1.46
CA ASP A 109 8.83 12.78 -0.83
C ASP A 109 8.42 13.21 0.59
N GLY A 110 7.13 13.19 0.91
CA GLY A 110 6.56 13.41 2.25
C GLY A 110 7.03 12.40 3.31
N HIS A 111 7.43 11.20 2.90
CA HIS A 111 7.98 10.18 3.81
C HIS A 111 9.48 10.36 4.04
N CYS A 112 10.11 11.29 3.34
CA CYS A 112 11.55 11.52 3.39
C CYS A 112 11.89 12.76 4.22
N LEU A 113 12.90 12.62 5.08
CA LEU A 113 13.39 13.72 5.91
C LEU A 113 14.28 14.67 5.11
N HIS A 114 14.46 15.89 5.61
CA HIS A 114 15.45 16.86 5.11
C HIS A 114 15.38 17.19 3.62
N GLY A 115 14.18 17.17 3.02
CA GLY A 115 14.00 17.51 1.60
C GLY A 115 14.53 16.45 0.63
N LEU A 116 14.83 15.23 1.10
CA LEU A 116 15.21 14.11 0.25
C LEU A 116 14.04 13.68 -0.64
N LYS A 117 14.33 13.16 -1.83
CA LYS A 117 13.30 12.66 -2.75
C LYS A 117 13.10 11.17 -2.58
N CYS A 118 11.86 10.72 -2.67
CA CYS A 118 11.54 9.31 -2.77
C CYS A 118 11.71 8.86 -4.22
N CYS A 119 12.76 8.08 -4.49
CA CYS A 119 13.15 7.72 -5.83
C CYS A 119 13.23 6.20 -6.00
N LYS A 120 12.88 5.74 -7.20
CA LYS A 120 13.10 4.34 -7.60
C LYS A 120 14.60 4.07 -7.64
N GLY A 121 15.06 3.23 -6.72
CA GLY A 121 16.42 2.70 -6.68
C GLY A 121 16.55 1.39 -7.47
N VAL A 122 17.68 0.72 -7.26
CA VAL A 122 17.94 -0.61 -7.86
C VAL A 122 16.94 -1.66 -7.39
N CYS A 123 16.46 -1.56 -6.14
CA CYS A 123 15.57 -2.56 -5.57
C CYS A 123 14.48 -1.95 -4.67
N GLY A 124 13.62 -1.14 -5.28
CA GLY A 124 12.51 -0.44 -4.61
C GLY A 124 12.79 1.04 -4.43
N ASN A 125 11.87 1.73 -3.80
CA ASN A 125 11.95 3.17 -3.55
C ASN A 125 12.71 3.47 -2.26
N SER A 126 13.59 4.47 -2.32
CA SER A 126 14.38 4.94 -1.18
C SER A 126 14.47 6.46 -1.18
N CYS A 127 14.64 7.06 0.01
CA CYS A 127 14.93 8.47 0.16
C CYS A 127 16.38 8.74 -0.24
N VAL A 128 16.59 9.60 -1.24
CA VAL A 128 17.92 9.94 -1.78
C VAL A 128 18.07 11.44 -1.97
N GLU A 129 19.31 11.91 -2.01
CA GLU A 129 19.60 13.31 -2.30
C GLU A 129 19.15 13.66 -3.73
N PRO A 130 18.43 14.78 -3.92
CA PRO A 130 18.03 15.22 -5.24
C PRO A 130 19.23 15.64 -6.07
N VAL A 131 19.25 15.27 -7.35
CA VAL A 131 20.17 15.88 -8.31
C VAL A 131 19.62 17.25 -8.71
N LYS A 132 20.51 18.24 -8.77
CA LYS A 132 20.15 19.58 -9.27
C LYS A 132 19.76 19.47 -10.74
N ASP A 133 18.77 20.26 -11.15
CA ASP A 133 18.52 20.48 -12.57
C ASP A 133 19.78 21.10 -13.17
N VAL A 134 20.51 20.32 -13.97
CA VAL A 134 21.52 20.87 -14.86
C VAL A 134 20.75 21.59 -15.96
N PHE A 135 20.33 22.83 -15.69
CA PHE A 135 20.04 23.78 -16.75
C PHE A 135 21.37 24.01 -17.46
N LEU A 136 21.67 23.20 -18.49
CA LEU A 136 22.67 23.60 -19.46
C LEU A 136 22.19 24.94 -20.01
N PRO A 137 22.98 26.02 -19.96
CA PRO A 137 22.60 27.24 -20.64
C PRO A 137 22.44 26.88 -22.12
N VAL A 138 21.23 27.03 -22.65
CA VAL A 138 21.00 27.05 -24.09
C VAL A 138 21.85 28.22 -24.59
N GLN A 139 22.96 27.93 -25.27
CA GLN A 139 23.66 28.93 -26.05
C GLN A 139 22.67 29.39 -27.13
N GLN A 140 22.26 30.65 -27.00
CA GLN A 140 21.49 31.36 -27.99
C GLN A 140 22.51 31.93 -28.98
N ASP A 141 22.69 31.23 -30.10
CA ASP A 141 23.26 31.80 -31.32
C ASP A 141 22.13 32.31 -32.21
#